data_AF-A0A929GN68-F1
#
_entry.id   AF-A0A929GN68-F1
#
_cell.length_a   1.000
_cell.length_b   1.000
_cell.length_c   1.000
_cell.angle_alpha   90.00
_cell.angle_beta   90.00
_cell.angle_gamma   90.00
#
_symmetry.space_group_name_H-M   'P 1'
#
loop_
_entity.id
_entity.type
_entity.pdbx_description
1 polymer ?
#
loop_
_entity_poly.entity_id
_entity_poly.type
_entity_poly.pdbx_seq_one_letter_code
_entity_poly.pdbx_strand_id
1 'polypeptide(L)' 'MSQNKVCLVCKTPSTEIPVTKFYYQENEFYICPLHMPVLIHNPEELVGLLPNADKLKKV' A
#
# COMPACT_ATOMS: atom_id res chain seq x y z
N MET A 1 11.82 14.89 9.41
CA MET A 1 11.64 14.25 8.10
C MET A 1 10.15 13.99 7.93
N SER A 2 9.47 14.74 7.06
CA SER A 2 8.05 14.53 6.79
C SER A 2 7.90 13.14 6.15
N GLN A 3 7.52 12.14 6.95
CA GLN A 3 7.18 10.82 6.41
C GLN A 3 6.08 11.05 5.37
N ASN A 4 6.39 10.78 4.10
CA ASN A 4 5.47 11.06 3.01
C ASN A 4 4.32 10.03 3.09
N LYS A 5 3.25 10.39 3.78
CA LYS A 5 2.04 9.58 3.99
C LYS A 5 1.22 9.55 2.71
N VAL A 6 1.73 8.92 1.67
CA VAL A 6 1.10 8.83 0.34
C VAL A 6 0.63 7.41 0.07
N CYS A 7 -0.51 7.26 -0.59
CA CYS A 7 -0.98 5.94 -1.00
C CYS A 7 0.07 5.25 -1.88
N LEU A 8 0.39 3.99 -1.59
CA LEU A 8 1.33 3.16 -2.32
C LEU A 8 1.01 3.09 -3.81
N VAL A 9 -0.27 3.06 -4.15
CA VAL A 9 -0.76 2.88 -5.53
C VAL A 9 -0.94 4.23 -6.23
N CYS A 10 -1.89 5.06 -5.80
CA CYS A 10 -2.24 6.29 -6.49
C CYS A 10 -1.38 7.52 -6.12
N LYS A 11 -0.46 7.39 -5.16
CA LYS A 11 0.44 8.46 -4.69
C LYS A 11 -0.24 9.70 -4.09
N THR A 12 -1.57 9.71 -3.97
CA THR A 12 -2.32 10.77 -3.30
C THR A 12 -1.89 10.91 -1.84
N PRO A 13 -1.61 12.14 -1.36
CA PRO A 13 -1.17 12.37 0.01
C PRO A 13 -2.30 12.25 1.03
N SER A 14 -1.92 12.01 2.29
CA SER A 14 -2.85 11.92 3.43
C SER A 14 -3.62 13.21 3.72
N THR A 15 -3.23 14.33 3.09
CA THR A 15 -3.93 15.62 3.16
C THR A 15 -5.18 15.67 2.27
N GLU A 16 -5.28 14.76 1.29
CA GLU A 16 -6.40 14.70 0.33
C GLU A 16 -7.26 13.46 0.52
N ILE A 17 -6.67 12.32 0.90
CA ILE A 17 -7.38 11.06 1.13
C ILE A 17 -6.89 10.39 2.41
N PRO A 18 -7.75 9.73 3.22
CA PRO A 18 -7.26 8.91 4.31
C PRO A 18 -6.35 7.80 3.79
N VAL A 19 -5.27 7.55 4.53
CA VAL A 19 -4.36 6.44 4.30
C VAL A 19 -4.12 5.71 5.62
N THR A 20 -4.02 4.39 5.55
CA THR A 20 -3.67 3.55 6.69
C THR A 20 -2.22 3.12 6.56
N LYS A 21 -1.46 3.23 7.65
CA LYS A 21 -0.09 2.72 7.72
C LYS A 21 -0.12 1.20 7.93
N PHE A 22 0.70 0.47 7.19
CA PHE A 22 0.96 -0.94 7.45
C PHE A 22 2.45 -1.23 7.36
N TYR A 23 2.84 -2.35 7.98
CA TYR A 23 4.21 -2.81 8.02
C TYR A 23 4.32 -4.06 7.17
N TYR A 24 5.35 -4.10 6.33
CA TYR A 24 5.68 -5.30 5.59
C TYR A 24 7.20 -5.43 5.53
N GLN A 25 7.70 -6.53 6.09
CA GLN A 25 9.13 -6.71 6.36
C GLN A 25 9.64 -5.54 7.24
N GLU A 26 10.79 -4.98 6.93
CA GLU A 26 11.40 -3.87 7.69
C GLU A 26 10.96 -2.48 7.18
N ASN A 27 9.87 -2.41 6.39
CA ASN A 27 9.41 -1.19 5.74
C ASN A 27 8.01 -0.75 6.22
N GLU A 28 7.81 0.57 6.25
CA GLU A 28 6.52 1.21 6.48
C GLU A 28 5.89 1.62 5.14
N PHE A 29 4.61 1.29 4.94
CA PHE A 29 3.84 1.65 3.77
C PHE A 29 2.53 2.33 4.16
N TYR A 30 1.93 3.05 3.21
CA TYR A 30 0.63 3.66 3.38
C TYR A 30 -0.26 3.29 2.20
N ILE A 31 -1.54 2.99 2.44
CA ILE A 31 -2.50 2.68 1.38
C ILE A 31 -3.85 3.31 1.71
N CYS A 32 -4.53 3.84 0.70
CA CYS A 32 -5.87 4.41 0.90
C CYS A 32 -6.97 3.33 0.84
N PRO A 33 -8.16 3.58 1.42
CA PRO A 33 -9.26 2.62 1.41
C PRO A 33 -9.69 2.16 0.02
N LEU A 34 -9.53 2.99 -1.02
CA LEU A 34 -9.87 2.64 -2.40
C LEU A 34 -8.94 1.57 -3.00
N HIS A 35 -7.69 1.51 -2.55
CA HIS A 35 -6.69 0.55 -3.05
C HIS A 35 -6.41 -0.59 -2.08
N MET A 36 -6.92 -0.53 -0.84
CA MET A 36 -6.85 -1.65 0.10
C MET A 36 -7.43 -2.96 -0.46
N PRO A 37 -8.53 -2.98 -1.24
CA PRO A 37 -9.03 -4.21 -1.84
C PRO A 37 -8.03 -4.90 -2.77
N VAL A 38 -7.21 -4.13 -3.50
CA VAL A 38 -6.16 -4.69 -4.36
C VAL A 38 -5.14 -5.45 -3.51
N LEU A 39 -4.73 -4.90 -2.36
CA LEU A 39 -3.82 -5.57 -1.43
C LEU A 39 -4.38 -6.91 -0.90
N ILE A 40 -5.69 -7.03 -0.74
CA ILE A 40 -6.35 -8.21 -0.15
C ILE A 40 -6.66 -9.27 -1.21
N HIS A 41 -7.24 -8.86 -2.34
CA HIS A 41 -7.79 -9.77 -3.35
C HIS A 41 -6.85 -9.99 -4.55
N ASN A 42 -6.05 -8.97 -4.92
CA ASN A 42 -5.21 -8.97 -6.13
C ASN A 42 -3.77 -8.44 -5.85
N PRO A 43 -3.04 -8.98 -4.85
CA PRO A 43 -1.74 -8.45 -4.46
C PRO A 43 -0.68 -8.52 -5.56
N GLU A 44 -0.83 -9.39 -6.56
CA GLU A 44 0.05 -9.47 -7.73
C GLU A 44 0.08 -8.17 -8.55
N GLU A 45 -0.97 -7.35 -8.50
CA GLU A 45 -1.00 -6.03 -9.16
C GLU A 45 -0.06 -5.03 -8.50
N LEU A 46 0.46 -5.34 -7.31
CA LEU A 46 1.39 -4.50 -6.56
C LEU A 46 2.86 -4.87 -6.81
N VAL A 47 3.17 -5.79 -7.72
CA VAL A 47 4.57 -6.10 -8.09
C VAL A 47 5.27 -4.83 -8.57
N GLY A 48 6.44 -4.55 -7.98
CA GLY A 48 7.21 -3.33 -8.24
C GLY A 48 6.80 -2.12 -7.38
N LEU A 49 5.66 -2.18 -6.70
CA LEU A 49 5.24 -1.20 -5.68
C LEU A 49 5.47 -1.75 -4.27
N LEU A 50 5.15 -3.02 -4.05
CA LEU A 50 5.33 -3.74 -2.80
C LEU A 50 6.32 -4.90 -3.02
N PRO A 51 7.34 -5.06 -2.15
CA PRO A 51 8.28 -6.17 -2.27
C PRO A 51 7.56 -7.52 -2.17
N ASN A 52 7.93 -8.50 -3.01
CA ASN A 52 7.36 -9.86 -2.99
C ASN A 52 5.82 -9.92 -3.02
N ALA A 53 5.17 -8.95 -3.67
CA ALA A 53 3.71 -8.90 -3.74
C ALA A 53 3.10 -10.16 -4.39
N ASP A 54 3.83 -10.77 -5.32
CA ASP A 54 3.53 -12.04 -5.98
C ASP A 54 3.44 -13.24 -5.01
N LYS A 55 4.02 -13.12 -3.81
CA LYS A 55 4.03 -14.18 -2.79
C LYS A 55 2.96 -14.00 -1.72
N LEU A 56 2.20 -12.92 -1.76
CA LEU A 56 1.13 -12.67 -0.82
C LEU A 56 -0.07 -13.59 -1.12
N LYS A 57 -0.66 -14.15 -0.07
CA LYS A 57 -1.86 -14.97 -0.19
C LYS A 57 -3.08 -14.06 -0.29
N LYS A 58 -3.92 -14.35 -1.29
CA LYS A 58 -5.25 -13.76 -1.44
C LYS A 58 -6.19 -14.37 -0.41
N VAL A 59 -7.10 -13.56 0.10
CA VAL A 59 -8.18 -13.99 1.01
C VAL A 59 -9.53 -13.66 0.42
#